data_AF-A0A7K1GJ86-F1
#
_entry.id   AF-A0A7K1GJ86-F1
#
_cell.length_a   1.000
_cell.length_b   1.000
_cell.length_c   1.000
_cell.angle_alpha   90.00
_cell.angle_beta   90.00
_cell.angle_gamma   90.00
#
_symmetry.space_group_name_H-M   'P 1'
#
loop_
_entity.id
_entity.type
_entity.pdbx_description
1 polymer ?
#
loop_
_entity_poly.entity_id
_entity_poly.type
_entity_poly.pdbx_seq_one_letter_code
_entity_poly.pdbx_strand_id
1 'polypeptide(L)' 'VDSFIRKVKNKEDGVKLMGFGHRVYKNFDPRAKIIKAAAHDVLSALGKSDELLEIALKLEEHALSDDYFVERKLYPN' A
#
# COMPACT_ATOMS: atom_id res chain seq x y z
N VAL A 1 9.56 -1.11 -8.02
CA VAL A 1 8.12 -1.28 -7.66
C VAL A 1 7.38 -2.02 -8.76
N ASP A 2 7.48 -1.55 -10.01
CA ASP A 2 6.74 -2.11 -11.17
C ASP A 2 6.97 -3.60 -11.42
N SER A 3 8.20 -4.09 -11.26
CA SER A 3 8.52 -5.51 -11.39
C SER A 3 7.76 -6.36 -10.38
N PHE A 4 7.66 -5.91 -9.13
CA PHE A 4 6.92 -6.61 -8.08
C PHE A 4 5.40 -6.56 -8.32
N ILE A 5 4.88 -5.39 -8.71
CA ILE A 5 3.46 -5.23 -9.07
C ILE A 5 3.09 -6.17 -10.22
N ARG A 6 3.94 -6.31 -11.23
CA ARG A 6 3.73 -7.27 -12.33
C ARG A 6 3.62 -8.71 -11.83
N LYS A 7 4.48 -9.13 -10.91
CA LYS A 7 4.41 -10.48 -10.30
C LYS A 7 3.10 -10.71 -9.54
N VAL A 8 2.64 -9.70 -8.79
CA VAL A 8 1.34 -9.74 -8.10
C VAL A 8 0.19 -9.89 -9.09
N LYS A 9 0.21 -9.12 -10.18
CA LYS A 9 -0.81 -9.19 -11.24
C LYS A 9 -0.82 -10.54 -11.97
N ASN A 10 0.36 -11.08 -12.23
CA ASN A 10 0.55 -12.39 -12.85
C ASN A 10 0.14 -13.55 -11.94
N LYS A 11 -0.17 -13.27 -10.67
CA LYS A 11 -0.49 -14.29 -9.65
C LYS A 11 0.61 -15.35 -9.54
N GLU A 12 1.87 -14.89 -9.60
CA GLU A 12 3.01 -15.79 -9.36
C GLU A 12 2.90 -16.44 -7.98
N ASP A 13 3.25 -17.72 -7.91
CA ASP A 13 3.08 -18.50 -6.68
C ASP A 13 3.83 -17.86 -5.51
N GLY A 14 3.11 -17.69 -4.38
CA GLY A 14 3.63 -17.06 -3.17
C GLY A 14 3.71 -15.53 -3.21
N VAL A 15 3.42 -14.87 -4.35
CA VAL A 15 3.51 -13.40 -4.46
C VAL A 15 2.15 -12.75 -4.20
N LYS A 16 2.05 -12.01 -3.10
CA LYS A 16 0.86 -11.20 -2.74
C LYS A 16 1.29 -9.79 -2.35
N LEU A 17 0.43 -8.82 -2.67
CA LEU A 17 0.59 -7.47 -2.17
C LEU A 17 0.16 -7.42 -0.70
N MET A 18 1.14 -7.39 0.20
CA MET A 18 0.90 -7.36 1.64
C MET A 18 0.40 -5.97 2.07
N GLY A 19 -0.51 -5.93 3.04
CA GLY A 19 -1.08 -4.66 3.52
C GLY A 19 -2.20 -4.09 2.64
N PHE A 20 -2.72 -4.88 1.68
CA PHE A 20 -3.78 -4.46 0.77
C PHE A 20 -4.96 -5.44 0.79
N GLY A 21 -6.17 -4.87 0.68
CA GLY A 21 -7.44 -5.58 0.73
C GLY A 21 -7.84 -5.91 2.16
N HIS A 22 -9.13 -5.82 2.47
CA HIS A 22 -9.63 -6.12 3.81
C HIS A 22 -10.88 -7.01 3.72
N ARG A 23 -10.98 -8.02 4.60
CA ARG A 23 -12.12 -8.95 4.57
C ARG A 23 -13.46 -8.25 4.85
N VAL A 24 -13.44 -7.32 5.82
CA VAL A 24 -14.59 -6.52 6.27
C VAL A 24 -14.72 -5.21 5.46
N TYR A 25 -13.76 -4.29 5.56
CA TYR A 25 -13.77 -3.04 4.79
C TYR A 25 -13.60 -3.30 3.28
N LYS A 26 -14.61 -2.93 2.49
CA LYS A 26 -14.61 -3.13 1.02
C LYS A 26 -14.02 -1.96 0.24
N ASN A 27 -13.90 -0.79 0.88
CA ASN A 27 -13.32 0.40 0.28
C ASN A 27 -12.03 0.71 1.06
N PHE A 28 -11.98 1.79 1.83
CA PHE A 28 -10.79 2.15 2.61
C PHE A 28 -10.88 1.67 4.06
N ASP A 29 -9.75 1.26 4.66
CA ASP A 29 -9.68 0.99 6.11
C ASP A 29 -9.52 2.33 6.87
N PRO A 30 -10.48 2.71 7.75
CA PRO A 30 -10.38 3.96 8.50
C PRO A 30 -9.15 4.01 9.43
N ARG A 31 -8.62 2.85 9.85
CA ARG A 31 -7.46 2.74 10.75
C ARG A 31 -6.17 3.02 10.00
N ALA A 32 -6.05 2.53 8.77
CA ALA A 32 -4.89 2.78 7.91
C ALA A 32 -4.64 4.28 7.73
N LYS A 33 -5.71 5.08 7.59
CA LYS A 33 -5.63 6.54 7.48
C LYS A 33 -5.01 7.19 8.72
N ILE A 34 -5.41 6.74 9.91
CA ILE A 34 -4.90 7.27 11.19
C ILE A 34 -3.43 6.88 11.38
N ILE A 35 -3.10 5.61 11.09
CA ILE A 35 -1.74 5.10 11.21
C ILE A 35 -0.80 5.81 10.22
N LYS A 36 -1.25 6.07 8.99
CA LYS A 36 -0.48 6.81 7.98
C LYS A 36 -0.11 8.22 8.45
N ALA A 37 -1.05 8.94 9.05
CA ALA A 37 -0.80 10.26 9.61
C ALA A 37 0.21 10.18 10.77
N ALA A 38 0.00 9.28 11.72
CA ALA A 38 0.93 9.09 12.84
C ALA A 38 2.34 8.70 12.39
N ALA A 39 2.47 7.85 11.36
CA ALA A 39 3.76 7.48 10.79
C ALA A 39 4.48 8.68 10.17
N HIS A 40 3.76 9.54 9.45
CA HIS A 40 4.32 10.80 8.92
C HIS A 40 4.80 11.72 10.04
N ASP A 41 3.99 11.91 11.07
CA ASP A 41 4.34 12.79 12.20
C ASP A 41 5.61 12.30 12.92
N VAL A 42 5.71 10.99 13.17
CA VAL A 42 6.88 10.38 13.82
C VAL A 42 8.12 10.48 12.95
N LEU A 43 8.02 10.18 11.65
CA LEU A 43 9.17 10.20 10.74
C LEU A 43 9.67 11.63 10.49
N SER A 44 8.75 12.60 10.41
CA SER A 44 9.07 14.02 10.35
C SER A 44 9.78 14.49 11.61
N ALA A 45 9.30 14.11 12.80
CA ALA A 45 9.91 14.47 14.07
C ALA A 45 11.32 13.84 14.26
N LEU A 46 11.56 12.66 13.70
CA LEU A 46 12.86 11.98 13.73
C LEU A 46 13.87 12.55 12.70
N GLY A 47 13.41 13.39 11.76
CA GLY A 47 14.25 14.02 10.74
C GLY A 47 14.92 13.02 9.78
N LYS A 48 14.38 11.81 9.64
CA LYS A 48 14.93 10.75 8.80
C LYS A 48 14.07 10.55 7.56
N SER A 49 14.69 10.61 6.38
CA SER A 49 14.11 10.01 5.18
C SER A 49 14.29 8.49 5.28
N ASP A 50 13.18 7.77 5.35
CA ASP A 50 13.20 6.31 5.33
C ASP A 50 12.92 5.83 3.89
N GLU A 51 13.91 5.19 3.27
CA GLU A 51 13.80 4.66 1.90
C GLU A 51 12.64 3.65 1.80
N LEU A 52 12.35 2.90 2.87
CA LEU A 52 11.22 1.98 2.91
C LEU A 52 9.89 2.72 2.93
N LEU A 53 9.80 3.87 3.60
CA LEU A 53 8.61 4.71 3.57
C LEU A 53 8.37 5.25 2.16
N GLU A 54 9.41 5.74 1.48
CA GLU A 54 9.28 6.24 0.12
C GLU A 54 8.82 5.14 -0.85
N ILE A 55 9.37 3.93 -0.72
CA ILE A 55 8.95 2.77 -1.50
C ILE A 55 7.49 2.41 -1.18
N ALA A 56 7.08 2.43 0.09
CA ALA A 56 5.72 2.14 0.51
C ALA A 56 4.71 3.17 -0.06
N LEU A 57 5.05 4.45 -0.05
CA LEU A 57 4.22 5.51 -0.63
C LEU A 57 4.06 5.37 -2.15
N LYS A 58 5.15 5.08 -2.87
CA LYS A 58 5.08 4.81 -4.31
C LYS A 58 4.22 3.58 -4.62
N LEU A 59 4.30 2.56 -3.78
CA LEU A 59 3.55 1.32 -3.94
C LEU A 59 2.05 1.52 -3.65
N GLU A 60 1.71 2.35 -2.66
CA GLU A 60 0.34 2.82 -2.41
C GLU A 60 -0.22 3.61 -3.59
N GLU A 61 0.51 4.62 -4.07
CA GLU A 61 0.09 5.45 -5.20
C GLU A 61 -0.16 4.61 -6.46
N HIS A 62 0.74 3.67 -6.75
CA HIS A 62 0.60 2.77 -7.89
C HIS A 62 -0.61 1.84 -7.73
N ALA A 63 -0.82 1.24 -6.54
CA ALA A 63 -1.97 0.38 -6.29
C ALA A 63 -3.31 1.15 -6.33
N LEU A 64 -3.34 2.44 -5.98
CA LEU A 64 -4.56 3.25 -6.04
C LEU A 64 -4.90 3.75 -7.45
N SER A 65 -3.90 3.91 -8.31
CA SER A 65 -4.06 4.38 -9.69
C SER A 65 -4.26 3.25 -10.71
N ASP A 66 -3.98 2.02 -10.33
CA ASP A 66 -3.95 0.88 -11.24
C ASP A 66 -5.27 0.08 -11.23
N ASP A 67 -5.90 -0.01 -12.40
CA ASP A 67 -7.21 -0.64 -12.60
C ASP A 67 -7.30 -2.05 -12.01
N TYR A 68 -6.22 -2.84 -12.08
CA TYR A 68 -6.22 -4.21 -11.55
C TYR A 68 -6.58 -4.24 -10.06
N PHE A 69 -6.04 -3.29 -9.29
CA PHE A 69 -6.22 -3.20 -7.84
C PHE A 69 -7.54 -2.52 -7.49
N VAL A 70 -7.92 -1.48 -8.25
CA VAL A 70 -9.20 -0.78 -8.08
C VAL A 70 -10.39 -1.71 -8.33
N GLU A 71 -10.39 -2.46 -9.43
CA GLU A 71 -11.44 -3.44 -9.76
C GLU A 71 -11.57 -4.53 -8.67
N ARG A 72 -10.44 -4.91 -8.06
CA ARG A 72 -10.37 -5.94 -7.02
C ARG A 72 -10.57 -5.38 -5.61
N LYS A 73 -10.78 -4.07 -5.48
CA LYS A 73 -10.94 -3.36 -4.21
C LYS A 73 -9.78 -3.62 -3.23
N LEU A 74 -8.57 -3.69 -3.77
CA LEU A 74 -7.35 -3.89 -3.02
C LEU A 74 -6.84 -2.53 -2.55
N TYR A 75 -7.42 -2.03 -1.46
CA TYR A 75 -7.02 -0.78 -0.82
C TYR A 75 -6.07 -1.02 0.35
N PRO A 76 -5.21 -0.05 0.70
CA PRO A 76 -4.37 -0.12 1.90
C PRO A 76 -5.18 -0.42 3.17
N ASN A 77 -4.65 -1.29 4.03
CA ASN A 77 -5.27 -1.68 5.30
C ASN A 77 -4.40 -1.42 6.53
#